data_AF-A0A2R2MIE3-F1
#
_entry.id   AF-A0A2R2MIE3-F1
#
_cell.length_a   1.000
_cell.length_b   1.000
_cell.length_c   1.000
_cell.angle_alpha   90.00
_cell.angle_beta   90.00
_cell.angle_gamma   90.00
#
_symmetry.space_group_name_H-M   'P 1'
#
loop_
_entity.id
_entity.type
_entity.pdbx_description
1 polymer ?
#
loop_
_entity_poly.entity_id
_entity_poly.type
_entity_poly.pdbx_seq_one_letter_code
_entity_poly.pdbx_strand_id
1 'polypeptide(L)'
;MMDCCRLKKWRGLAKKYEAMALKRCANILCSDFTPDNLVVVANVFCTCLESRLANGDIQGAVESGGSAKVIAEMLRSQDMEVEIWPSQASALLYLDRISECETVLEQLESVAIMSNNPLGRAYFIAGCLDVGLDAGYLVRPFKHCVDFCTTAMKDPNLQRDKGICFYLAVDLALWFARINHWKESDTWFEKALECQPQIQETVTCFRTVYAMVKMCECRLLCANKAGKRPFADALLKKAQKSLKSLQKQVGMLQVLQPRMLHMEAYLSALKGNLQRAKKLLTQCETVSSAMGNILETEWAAWSQKVWFDPAYADHENAFWMQGGVTRVQSIDSTGTAASVRFSLPLSSVTPNTA
;
A
#
# COMPACT_ATOMS: atom_id res chain seq x y z
N MET A 1 24.30 3.82 6.62
CA MET A 1 24.72 4.69 5.49
C MET A 1 23.69 4.72 4.35
N MET A 2 23.18 3.57 3.90
CA MET A 2 22.11 3.53 2.87
C MET A 2 20.86 4.29 3.31
N ASP A 3 20.39 4.11 4.54
CA ASP A 3 19.24 4.87 5.09
C ASP A 3 19.47 6.37 5.16
N CYS A 4 20.68 6.80 5.55
CA CYS A 4 21.02 8.21 5.57
C CYS A 4 20.96 8.81 4.16
N CYS A 5 21.42 8.07 3.15
CA CYS A 5 21.32 8.49 1.75
C CYS A 5 19.86 8.57 1.29
N ARG A 6 19.00 7.63 1.72
CA ARG A 6 17.54 7.67 1.48
C ARG A 6 16.92 8.95 2.07
N LEU A 7 17.17 9.23 3.35
CA LEU A 7 16.67 10.43 4.04
C LEU A 7 17.13 11.74 3.39
N LYS A 8 18.35 11.76 2.83
CA LYS A 8 18.91 12.93 2.12
C LYS A 8 18.61 12.95 0.63
N LYS A 9 17.86 11.97 0.10
CA LYS A 9 17.58 11.79 -1.34
C LYS A 9 18.83 11.65 -2.21
N TRP A 10 19.94 11.17 -1.65
CA TRP A 10 21.22 10.94 -2.34
C TRP A 10 21.25 9.58 -3.03
N ARG A 11 20.34 9.36 -3.99
CA ARG A 11 20.09 8.05 -4.60
C ARG A 11 21.32 7.45 -5.29
N GLY A 12 22.10 8.26 -6.00
CA GLY A 12 23.33 7.79 -6.65
C GLY A 12 24.37 7.28 -5.65
N LEU A 13 24.45 7.91 -4.48
CA LEU A 13 25.36 7.47 -3.41
C LEU A 13 24.81 6.23 -2.69
N ALA A 14 23.49 6.14 -2.50
CA ALA A 14 22.84 4.94 -1.97
C ALA A 14 23.17 3.70 -2.82
N LYS A 15 23.02 3.79 -4.15
CA LYS A 15 23.38 2.70 -5.09
C LYS A 15 24.84 2.28 -5.00
N LYS A 16 25.77 3.23 -4.81
CA LYS A 16 27.20 2.93 -4.61
C LYS A 16 27.43 2.15 -3.31
N TYR A 17 26.84 2.61 -2.20
CA TYR A 17 26.97 1.91 -0.91
C TYR A 17 26.36 0.52 -0.94
N GLU A 18 25.22 0.38 -1.60
CA GLU A 18 24.56 -0.90 -1.81
C GLU A 18 25.46 -1.88 -2.58
N ALA A 19 26.02 -1.46 -3.71
CA ALA A 19 26.93 -2.29 -4.50
C ALA A 19 28.17 -2.74 -3.70
N MET A 20 28.75 -1.83 -2.90
CA MET A 20 29.86 -2.17 -2.01
C MET A 20 29.46 -3.17 -0.91
N ALA A 21 28.27 -2.99 -0.32
CA ALA A 21 27.75 -3.89 0.71
C ALA A 21 27.49 -5.29 0.13
N LEU A 22 26.83 -5.39 -1.02
CA LEU A 22 26.55 -6.66 -1.70
C LEU A 22 27.83 -7.39 -2.11
N LYS A 23 28.85 -6.67 -2.60
CA LYS A 23 30.17 -7.26 -2.89
C LYS A 23 30.81 -7.86 -1.63
N ARG A 24 30.69 -7.17 -0.48
CA ARG A 24 31.20 -7.68 0.80
C ARG A 24 30.41 -8.89 1.28
N CYS A 25 29.08 -8.89 1.13
CA CYS A 25 28.23 -10.03 1.42
C CYS A 25 28.62 -11.26 0.60
N ALA A 26 28.84 -11.10 -0.71
CA ALA A 26 29.30 -12.20 -1.57
C ALA A 26 30.61 -12.82 -1.07
N ASN A 27 31.58 -11.99 -0.70
CA ASN A 27 32.85 -12.49 -0.12
C ASN A 27 32.61 -13.27 1.18
N ILE A 28 31.79 -12.73 2.11
CA ILE A 28 31.46 -13.39 3.38
C ILE A 28 30.82 -14.77 3.11
N LEU A 29 29.84 -14.83 2.21
CA LEU A 29 29.16 -16.08 1.87
C LEU A 29 30.10 -17.13 1.26
N CYS A 30 31.19 -16.71 0.61
CA CYS A 30 32.19 -17.61 0.03
C CYS A 30 33.31 -18.02 1.01
N SER A 31 33.71 -17.16 1.94
CA SER A 31 34.96 -17.36 2.72
C SER A 31 34.78 -17.46 4.22
N ASP A 32 33.64 -17.04 4.79
CA ASP A 32 33.45 -16.93 6.24
C ASP A 32 31.99 -17.18 6.65
N PHE A 33 31.54 -18.41 6.41
CA PHE A 33 30.15 -18.85 6.58
C PHE A 33 29.84 -19.19 8.05
N THR A 34 29.56 -18.18 8.86
CA THR A 34 29.17 -18.32 10.28
C THR A 34 27.78 -17.73 10.55
N PRO A 35 27.04 -18.20 11.59
CA PRO A 35 25.73 -17.65 11.93
C PRO A 35 25.73 -16.13 12.14
N ASP A 36 26.73 -15.59 12.85
CA ASP A 36 26.85 -14.14 13.09
C ASP A 36 27.03 -13.35 11.78
N ASN A 37 27.85 -13.87 10.87
CA ASN A 37 28.03 -13.27 9.55
C ASN A 37 26.77 -13.37 8.69
N LEU A 38 26.02 -14.47 8.77
CA LEU A 38 24.75 -14.62 8.07
C LEU A 38 23.71 -13.61 8.57
N VAL A 39 23.66 -13.32 9.88
CA VAL A 39 22.80 -12.25 10.40
C VAL A 39 23.14 -10.90 9.77
N VAL A 40 24.44 -10.58 9.65
CA VAL A 40 24.89 -9.35 8.99
C VAL A 40 24.48 -9.33 7.51
N VAL A 41 24.68 -10.43 6.78
CA VAL A 41 24.32 -10.52 5.36
C VAL A 41 22.81 -10.38 5.17
N ALA A 42 22.00 -11.05 5.99
CA ALA A 42 20.55 -10.95 5.94
C ALA A 42 20.08 -9.51 6.18
N ASN A 43 20.61 -8.82 7.20
CA ASN A 43 20.29 -7.42 7.48
C ASN A 43 20.65 -6.48 6.31
N VAL A 44 21.75 -6.76 5.59
CA VAL A 44 22.08 -6.01 4.36
C VAL A 44 21.01 -6.24 3.30
N PHE A 45 20.57 -7.47 3.07
CA PHE A 45 19.50 -7.76 2.12
C PHE A 45 18.14 -7.17 2.55
N CYS A 46 17.79 -7.16 3.84
CA CYS A 46 16.61 -6.46 4.37
C CYS A 46 16.68 -4.96 4.07
N THR A 47 17.84 -4.34 4.29
CA THR A 47 18.05 -2.92 3.98
C THR A 47 17.96 -2.64 2.47
N CYS A 48 18.46 -3.57 1.64
CA CYS A 48 18.33 -3.49 0.18
C CYS A 48 16.87 -3.58 -0.25
N LEU A 49 16.09 -4.52 0.31
CA LEU A 49 14.65 -4.65 0.08
C LEU A 49 13.93 -3.33 0.35
N GLU A 50 14.11 -2.74 1.55
CA GLU A 50 13.45 -1.48 1.88
C GLU A 50 13.92 -0.31 1.00
N SER A 51 15.23 -0.22 0.73
CA SER A 51 15.82 0.87 -0.05
C SER A 51 15.36 0.82 -1.50
N ARG A 52 15.38 -0.36 -2.12
CA ARG A 52 14.94 -0.57 -3.50
C ARG A 52 13.44 -0.31 -3.62
N LEU A 53 12.64 -0.84 -2.70
CA LEU A 53 11.21 -0.57 -2.65
C LEU A 53 10.95 0.93 -2.50
N ALA A 54 11.60 1.62 -1.56
CA ALA A 54 11.46 3.07 -1.39
C ALA A 54 11.83 3.87 -2.66
N ASN A 55 12.78 3.39 -3.47
CA ASN A 55 13.19 4.06 -4.71
C ASN A 55 12.36 3.65 -5.94
N GLY A 56 11.40 2.74 -5.80
CA GLY A 56 10.58 2.24 -6.91
C GLY A 56 11.29 1.19 -7.78
N ASP A 57 12.36 0.56 -7.30
CA ASP A 57 12.94 -0.65 -7.89
C ASP A 57 12.27 -1.88 -7.28
N ILE A 58 11.06 -2.18 -7.74
CA ILE A 58 10.17 -3.16 -7.09
C ILE A 58 10.68 -4.59 -7.32
N GLN A 59 11.11 -4.90 -8.55
CA GLN A 59 11.67 -6.21 -8.86
C GLN A 59 12.96 -6.48 -8.08
N GLY A 60 13.89 -5.51 -8.03
CA GLY A 60 15.10 -5.65 -7.23
C GLY A 60 14.81 -5.76 -5.73
N ALA A 61 13.72 -5.15 -5.24
CA ALA A 61 13.27 -5.30 -3.87
C ALA A 61 12.87 -6.76 -3.58
N VAL A 62 12.04 -7.37 -4.45
CA VAL A 62 11.63 -8.78 -4.34
C VAL A 62 12.84 -9.72 -4.33
N GLU A 63 13.84 -9.49 -5.18
CA GLU A 63 15.08 -10.29 -5.23
C GLU A 63 15.89 -10.19 -3.92
N SER A 64 15.96 -8.98 -3.34
CA SER A 64 16.65 -8.74 -2.08
C SER A 64 15.93 -9.43 -0.92
N GLY A 65 14.62 -9.30 -0.84
CA GLY A 65 13.84 -9.96 0.20
C GLY A 65 13.82 -11.48 0.05
N GLY A 66 13.85 -12.01 -1.18
CA GLY A 66 14.05 -13.44 -1.43
C GLY A 66 15.40 -13.95 -0.91
N SER A 67 16.47 -13.18 -1.11
CA SER A 67 17.80 -13.50 -0.57
C SER A 67 17.83 -13.42 0.97
N ALA A 68 17.18 -12.41 1.56
CA ALA A 68 17.05 -12.27 3.01
C ALA A 68 16.26 -13.44 3.62
N LYS A 69 15.15 -13.85 2.98
CA LYS A 69 14.33 -14.98 3.38
C LYS A 69 15.14 -16.27 3.49
N VAL A 70 15.90 -16.62 2.44
CA VAL A 70 16.71 -17.84 2.44
C VAL A 70 17.65 -17.87 3.64
N ILE A 71 18.28 -16.74 3.96
CA ILE A 71 19.20 -16.67 5.10
C ILE A 71 18.45 -16.71 6.43
N ALA A 72 17.30 -16.05 6.55
CA ALA A 72 16.47 -16.07 7.75
C ALA A 72 16.00 -17.49 8.08
N GLU A 73 15.58 -18.27 7.07
CA GLU A 73 15.21 -19.68 7.20
C GLU A 73 16.41 -20.54 7.65
N MET A 74 17.61 -20.29 7.10
CA MET A 74 18.83 -20.98 7.52
C MET A 74 19.19 -20.69 8.98
N LEU A 75 18.99 -19.46 9.42
CA LEU A 75 19.18 -19.02 10.80
C LEU A 75 18.04 -19.44 11.74
N ARG A 76 16.90 -19.89 11.19
CA ARG A 76 15.65 -20.13 11.91
C ARG A 76 15.21 -18.91 12.74
N SER A 77 15.42 -17.71 12.20
CA SER A 77 15.17 -16.45 12.91
C SER A 77 13.75 -15.94 12.60
N GLN A 78 12.81 -16.28 13.48
CA GLN A 78 11.41 -15.84 13.37
C GLN A 78 11.26 -14.32 13.43
N ASP A 79 12.08 -13.62 14.22
CA ASP A 79 12.04 -12.16 14.32
C ASP A 79 12.41 -11.49 13.00
N MET A 80 13.46 -11.98 12.34
CA MET A 80 13.91 -11.48 11.04
C MET A 80 12.88 -11.76 9.96
N GLU A 81 12.27 -12.94 9.98
CA GLU A 81 11.16 -13.29 9.12
C GLU A 81 10.01 -12.26 9.25
N VAL A 82 9.52 -12.00 10.47
CA VAL A 82 8.44 -11.02 10.72
C VAL A 82 8.80 -9.61 10.22
N GLU A 83 10.08 -9.24 10.20
CA GLU A 83 10.55 -7.95 9.68
C GLU A 83 10.53 -7.89 8.14
N ILE A 84 10.92 -8.98 7.45
CA ILE A 84 11.07 -9.04 5.99
C ILE A 84 9.72 -9.16 5.29
N TRP A 85 8.88 -10.10 5.74
CA TRP A 85 7.71 -10.54 5.00
C TRP A 85 6.71 -9.43 4.64
N PRO A 86 6.42 -8.44 5.50
CA PRO A 86 5.47 -7.38 5.16
C PRO A 86 5.91 -6.56 3.94
N SER A 87 7.19 -6.16 3.89
CA SER A 87 7.73 -5.40 2.76
C SER A 87 7.84 -6.24 1.49
N GLN A 88 8.15 -7.53 1.63
CA GLN A 88 8.15 -8.48 0.52
C GLN A 88 6.76 -8.66 -0.08
N ALA A 89 5.72 -8.80 0.77
CA ALA A 89 4.33 -8.89 0.34
C ALA A 89 3.90 -7.64 -0.45
N SER A 90 4.20 -6.44 0.07
CA SER A 90 3.90 -5.19 -0.65
C SER A 90 4.59 -5.11 -2.02
N ALA A 91 5.84 -5.53 -2.12
CA ALA A 91 6.57 -5.53 -3.40
C ALA A 91 5.94 -6.52 -4.41
N LEU A 92 5.60 -7.74 -3.97
CA LEU A 92 4.92 -8.74 -4.81
C LEU A 92 3.53 -8.25 -5.25
N LEU A 93 2.78 -7.60 -4.37
CA LEU A 93 1.49 -6.99 -4.68
C LEU A 93 1.62 -5.93 -5.78
N TYR A 94 2.61 -5.04 -5.70
CA TYR A 94 2.83 -4.03 -6.76
C TYR A 94 3.23 -4.62 -8.12
N LEU A 95 3.86 -5.79 -8.14
CA LEU A 95 4.13 -6.56 -9.36
C LEU A 95 2.92 -7.39 -9.83
N ASP A 96 1.76 -7.27 -9.19
CA ASP A 96 0.56 -8.08 -9.45
C ASP A 96 0.81 -9.61 -9.32
N ARG A 97 1.82 -10.01 -8.52
CA ARG A 97 2.16 -11.41 -8.23
C ARG A 97 1.37 -11.93 -7.04
N ILE A 98 0.04 -11.91 -7.16
CA ILE A 98 -0.89 -12.12 -6.04
C ILE A 98 -0.70 -13.48 -5.34
N SER A 99 -0.52 -14.57 -6.08
CA SER A 99 -0.32 -15.91 -5.50
C SER A 99 0.95 -16.02 -4.65
N GLU A 100 2.02 -15.34 -5.07
CA GLU A 100 3.27 -15.30 -4.29
C GLU A 100 3.15 -14.37 -3.08
N CYS A 101 2.43 -13.25 -3.23
CA CYS A 101 2.09 -12.36 -2.12
C CYS A 101 1.29 -13.10 -1.04
N GLU A 102 0.28 -13.87 -1.44
CA GLU A 102 -0.51 -14.72 -0.53
C GLU A 102 0.38 -15.73 0.19
N THR A 103 1.23 -16.46 -0.54
CA THR A 103 2.18 -17.42 0.05
C THR A 103 3.07 -16.77 1.11
N VAL A 104 3.57 -15.55 0.85
CA VAL A 104 4.37 -14.78 1.81
C VAL A 104 3.54 -14.37 3.04
N LEU A 105 2.29 -13.95 2.85
CA LEU A 105 1.40 -13.57 3.95
C LEU A 105 1.06 -14.78 4.84
N GLU A 106 0.84 -15.96 4.26
CA GLU A 106 0.61 -17.19 5.02
C GLU A 106 1.84 -17.62 5.83
N GLN A 107 3.03 -17.44 5.26
CA GLN A 107 4.30 -17.65 5.98
C GLN A 107 4.42 -16.68 7.17
N LEU A 108 4.12 -15.40 6.96
CA LEU A 108 4.11 -14.39 8.03
C LEU A 108 3.09 -14.74 9.13
N GLU A 109 1.88 -15.16 8.78
CA GLU A 109 0.87 -15.57 9.75
C GLU A 109 1.35 -16.76 10.59
N SER A 110 1.88 -17.80 9.93
CA SER A 110 2.39 -19.00 10.60
C SER A 110 3.48 -18.65 11.62
N VAL A 111 4.48 -17.87 11.19
CA VAL A 111 5.60 -17.47 12.05
C VAL A 111 5.12 -16.62 13.21
N ALA A 112 4.26 -15.64 12.96
CA ALA A 112 3.75 -14.75 14.00
C ALA A 112 2.88 -15.49 15.04
N ILE A 113 2.16 -16.54 14.64
CA ILE A 113 1.43 -17.41 15.57
C ILE A 113 2.41 -18.25 16.39
N MET A 114 3.38 -18.90 15.74
CA MET A 114 4.37 -19.75 16.42
C MET A 114 5.19 -18.98 17.45
N SER A 115 5.54 -17.73 17.14
CA SER A 115 6.33 -16.86 18.02
C SER A 115 5.47 -16.03 19.00
N ASN A 116 4.15 -16.21 19.00
CA ASN A 116 3.18 -15.38 19.74
C ASN A 116 3.44 -13.86 19.57
N ASN A 117 3.76 -13.42 18.35
CA ASN A 117 4.12 -12.04 18.04
C ASN A 117 2.90 -11.25 17.57
N PRO A 118 2.31 -10.37 18.42
CA PRO A 118 1.11 -9.62 18.06
C PRO A 118 1.34 -8.64 16.90
N LEU A 119 2.55 -8.08 16.78
CA LEU A 119 2.91 -7.16 15.71
C LEU A 119 2.97 -7.88 14.35
N GLY A 120 3.56 -9.08 14.31
CA GLY A 120 3.57 -9.92 13.11
C GLY A 120 2.16 -10.27 12.64
N ARG A 121 1.26 -10.61 13.58
CA ARG A 121 -0.16 -10.86 13.27
C ARG A 121 -0.86 -9.60 12.74
N ALA A 122 -0.55 -8.44 13.30
CA ALA A 122 -1.08 -7.17 12.81
C ALA A 122 -0.58 -6.83 11.39
N TYR A 123 0.69 -7.11 11.07
CA TYR A 123 1.21 -6.96 9.72
C TYR A 123 0.57 -7.92 8.72
N PHE A 124 0.31 -9.16 9.12
CA PHE A 124 -0.44 -10.10 8.29
C PHE A 124 -1.83 -9.58 7.94
N ILE A 125 -2.57 -9.05 8.93
CA ILE A 125 -3.92 -8.49 8.69
C ILE A 125 -3.86 -7.23 7.83
N ALA A 126 -2.88 -6.36 8.03
CA ALA A 126 -2.65 -5.21 7.15
C ALA A 126 -2.40 -5.66 5.70
N GLY A 127 -1.57 -6.70 5.49
CA GLY A 127 -1.35 -7.27 4.17
C GLY A 127 -2.61 -7.88 3.53
N CYS A 128 -3.45 -8.57 4.31
CA CYS A 128 -4.75 -9.05 3.83
C CYS A 128 -5.65 -7.90 3.36
N LEU A 129 -5.67 -6.79 4.11
CA LEU A 129 -6.42 -5.60 3.75
C LEU A 129 -5.83 -4.87 2.55
N ASP A 130 -4.50 -4.81 2.42
CA ASP A 130 -3.81 -4.28 1.24
C ASP A 130 -4.20 -5.04 -0.03
N VAL A 131 -4.11 -6.39 -0.01
CA VAL A 131 -4.50 -7.22 -1.17
C VAL A 131 -5.99 -7.02 -1.50
N GLY A 132 -6.84 -6.94 -0.48
CA GLY A 132 -8.26 -6.68 -0.65
C GLY A 132 -8.55 -5.31 -1.26
N LEU A 133 -7.88 -4.27 -0.79
CA LEU A 133 -8.08 -2.90 -1.25
C LEU A 133 -7.46 -2.68 -2.63
N ASP A 134 -6.25 -3.18 -2.87
CA ASP A 134 -5.47 -2.80 -4.06
C ASP A 134 -5.64 -3.80 -5.22
N ALA A 135 -5.77 -5.09 -4.94
CA ALA A 135 -5.97 -6.12 -5.97
C ALA A 135 -7.41 -6.66 -6.03
N GLY A 136 -8.26 -6.26 -5.08
CA GLY A 136 -9.63 -6.73 -4.99
C GLY A 136 -9.77 -8.17 -4.56
N TYR A 137 -8.73 -8.78 -3.96
CA TYR A 137 -8.70 -10.18 -3.57
C TYR A 137 -8.64 -10.36 -2.04
N LEU A 138 -9.41 -11.30 -1.48
CA LEU A 138 -9.45 -11.55 -0.04
C LEU A 138 -8.62 -12.78 0.34
N VAL A 139 -7.42 -12.57 0.89
CA VAL A 139 -6.56 -13.64 1.45
C VAL A 139 -7.20 -14.32 2.66
N ARG A 140 -8.01 -13.57 3.42
CA ARG A 140 -8.83 -14.06 4.52
C ARG A 140 -10.23 -13.44 4.43
N PRO A 141 -11.26 -14.07 5.00
CA PRO A 141 -12.58 -13.47 5.08
C PRO A 141 -12.52 -12.08 5.72
N PHE A 142 -13.17 -11.08 5.11
CA PHE A 142 -13.09 -9.69 5.61
C PHE A 142 -13.53 -9.56 7.08
N LYS A 143 -14.52 -10.35 7.51
CA LYS A 143 -14.96 -10.44 8.91
C LYS A 143 -13.81 -10.79 9.87
N HIS A 144 -12.92 -11.71 9.47
CA HIS A 144 -11.75 -12.06 10.28
C HIS A 144 -10.83 -10.85 10.50
N CYS A 145 -10.60 -10.04 9.45
CA CYS A 145 -9.81 -8.81 9.55
C CYS A 145 -10.46 -7.79 10.50
N VAL A 146 -11.77 -7.61 10.42
CA VAL A 146 -12.53 -6.70 11.31
C VAL A 146 -12.49 -7.16 12.77
N ASP A 147 -12.71 -8.45 13.01
CA ASP A 147 -12.72 -9.04 14.36
C ASP A 147 -11.32 -8.93 15.00
N PHE A 148 -10.26 -9.21 14.24
CA PHE A 148 -8.88 -8.99 14.69
C PHE A 148 -8.64 -7.53 15.05
N CYS A 149 -8.93 -6.59 14.13
CA CYS A 149 -8.68 -5.17 14.37
C CYS A 149 -9.45 -4.65 15.59
N THR A 150 -10.69 -5.09 15.79
CA THR A 150 -11.50 -4.68 16.95
C THR A 150 -10.87 -5.09 18.28
N THR A 151 -10.19 -6.24 18.30
CA THR A 151 -9.46 -6.74 19.46
C THR A 151 -8.09 -6.07 19.59
N ALA A 152 -7.37 -5.94 18.47
CA ALA A 152 -6.04 -5.31 18.40
C ALA A 152 -6.05 -3.86 18.88
N MET A 153 -7.10 -3.10 18.56
CA MET A 153 -7.26 -1.72 19.05
C MET A 153 -7.45 -1.62 20.56
N LYS A 154 -7.62 -2.72 21.29
CA LYS A 154 -7.73 -2.77 22.76
C LYS A 154 -6.51 -3.42 23.41
N ASP A 155 -5.60 -4.00 22.63
CA ASP A 155 -4.39 -4.67 23.14
C ASP A 155 -3.34 -3.61 23.53
N PRO A 156 -2.96 -3.51 24.82
CA PRO A 156 -1.95 -2.56 25.26
C PRO A 156 -0.58 -2.72 24.58
N ASN A 157 -0.24 -3.92 24.11
CA ASN A 157 1.04 -4.16 23.43
C ASN A 157 1.03 -3.55 22.04
N LEU A 158 -0.07 -3.69 21.30
CA LEU A 158 -0.22 -3.09 19.97
C LEU A 158 -0.45 -1.60 20.03
N GLN A 159 -1.21 -1.10 21.01
CA GLN A 159 -1.44 0.35 21.18
C GLN A 159 -0.16 1.17 21.39
N ARG A 160 0.95 0.54 21.83
CA ARG A 160 2.27 1.19 21.90
C ARG A 160 2.81 1.51 20.51
N ASP A 161 2.53 0.68 19.52
CA ASP A 161 2.83 0.95 18.12
C ASP A 161 1.63 1.63 17.45
N LYS A 162 1.59 2.96 17.62
CA LYS A 162 0.56 3.79 16.97
C LYS A 162 0.59 3.69 15.45
N GLY A 163 1.72 3.32 14.84
CA GLY A 163 1.87 3.22 13.39
C GLY A 163 1.03 2.10 12.80
N ILE A 164 1.10 0.90 13.36
CA ILE A 164 0.30 -0.24 12.88
C ILE A 164 -1.19 -0.08 13.23
N CYS A 165 -1.52 0.45 14.42
CA CYS A 165 -2.92 0.74 14.76
C CYS A 165 -3.53 1.77 13.81
N PHE A 166 -2.78 2.83 13.48
CA PHE A 166 -3.19 3.80 12.48
C PHE A 166 -3.45 3.14 11.13
N TYR A 167 -2.53 2.27 10.67
CA TYR A 167 -2.65 1.57 9.41
C TYR A 167 -3.94 0.74 9.34
N LEU A 168 -4.15 -0.16 10.30
CA LEU A 168 -5.31 -1.05 10.34
C LEU A 168 -6.63 -0.25 10.38
N ALA A 169 -6.67 0.84 11.16
CA ALA A 169 -7.85 1.69 11.25
C ALA A 169 -8.15 2.41 9.92
N VAL A 170 -7.12 2.91 9.23
CA VAL A 170 -7.29 3.54 7.91
C VAL A 170 -7.78 2.52 6.88
N ASP A 171 -7.22 1.32 6.84
CA ASP A 171 -7.63 0.30 5.88
C ASP A 171 -9.09 -0.09 6.03
N LEU A 172 -9.56 -0.29 7.27
CA LEU A 172 -10.97 -0.56 7.52
C LEU A 172 -11.86 0.63 7.17
N ALA A 173 -11.44 1.85 7.53
CA ALA A 173 -12.16 3.06 7.13
C ALA A 173 -12.30 3.14 5.60
N LEU A 174 -11.22 2.89 4.87
CA LEU A 174 -11.19 2.93 3.42
C LEU A 174 -12.08 1.84 2.81
N TRP A 175 -11.97 0.60 3.30
CA TRP A 175 -12.80 -0.50 2.84
C TRP A 175 -14.28 -0.15 2.96
N PHE A 176 -14.72 0.25 4.16
CA PHE A 176 -16.12 0.60 4.41
C PHE A 176 -16.57 1.82 3.58
N ALA A 177 -15.70 2.81 3.37
CA ALA A 177 -16.01 3.94 2.50
C ALA A 177 -16.25 3.50 1.04
N ARG A 178 -15.41 2.60 0.51
CA ARG A 178 -15.49 2.09 -0.86
C ARG A 178 -16.76 1.26 -1.12
N ILE A 179 -17.29 0.58 -0.10
CA ILE A 179 -18.57 -0.15 -0.18
C ILE A 179 -19.77 0.67 0.33
N ASN A 180 -19.63 2.00 0.49
CA ASN A 180 -20.68 2.90 0.96
C ASN A 180 -21.24 2.63 2.39
N HIS A 181 -20.53 1.87 3.22
CA HIS A 181 -20.85 1.62 4.63
C HIS A 181 -20.29 2.75 5.50
N TRP A 182 -20.87 3.94 5.33
CA TRP A 182 -20.28 5.17 5.84
C TRP A 182 -20.24 5.28 7.37
N LYS A 183 -21.17 4.66 8.08
CA LYS A 183 -21.20 4.71 9.55
C LYS A 183 -19.99 3.98 10.15
N GLU A 184 -19.69 2.80 9.61
CA GLU A 184 -18.53 1.99 9.95
C GLU A 184 -17.24 2.70 9.51
N SER A 185 -17.23 3.27 8.30
CA SER A 185 -16.11 4.09 7.82
C SER A 185 -15.78 5.22 8.78
N ASP A 186 -16.78 6.02 9.18
CA ASP A 186 -16.58 7.16 10.10
C ASP A 186 -16.03 6.69 11.45
N THR A 187 -16.56 5.59 11.99
CA THR A 187 -16.08 4.99 13.25
C THR A 187 -14.60 4.59 13.17
N TRP A 188 -14.18 3.94 12.09
CA TRP A 188 -12.77 3.55 11.91
C TRP A 188 -11.87 4.74 11.56
N PHE A 189 -12.40 5.74 10.86
CA PHE A 189 -11.69 6.97 10.55
C PHE A 189 -11.39 7.78 11.82
N GLU A 190 -12.32 7.85 12.78
CA GLU A 190 -12.10 8.46 14.09
C GLU A 190 -10.98 7.75 14.86
N LYS A 191 -11.01 6.41 14.93
CA LYS A 191 -9.92 5.62 15.53
C LYS A 191 -8.57 5.86 14.83
N ALA A 192 -8.56 5.99 13.51
CA ALA A 192 -7.36 6.33 12.77
C ALA A 192 -6.81 7.71 13.19
N LEU A 193 -7.67 8.71 13.42
CA LEU A 193 -7.23 10.02 13.92
C LEU A 193 -6.62 9.93 15.33
N GLU A 194 -7.15 9.09 16.22
CA GLU A 194 -6.61 8.87 17.57
C GLU A 194 -5.22 8.22 17.55
N CYS A 195 -5.00 7.31 16.60
CA CYS A 195 -3.74 6.59 16.41
C CYS A 195 -2.75 7.34 15.50
N GLN A 196 -3.16 8.44 14.86
CA GLN A 196 -2.36 9.08 13.82
C GLN A 196 -0.98 9.49 14.36
N PRO A 197 0.13 8.97 13.78
CA PRO A 197 1.46 9.34 14.22
C PRO A 197 1.74 10.80 13.87
N GLN A 198 2.42 11.50 14.78
CA GLN A 198 2.90 12.86 14.51
C GLN A 198 3.97 12.79 13.43
N ILE A 199 3.71 13.40 12.28
CA ILE A 199 4.67 13.44 11.17
C ILE A 199 5.79 14.39 11.57
N GLN A 200 6.88 13.85 12.10
CA GLN A 200 8.14 14.57 12.15
C GLN A 200 8.81 14.51 10.77
N GLU A 201 9.72 15.44 10.50
CA GLU A 201 10.42 15.52 9.21
C GLU A 201 11.18 14.24 8.82
N THR A 202 11.39 13.34 9.78
CA THR A 202 12.14 12.08 9.70
C THR A 202 11.27 10.83 9.56
N VAL A 203 9.93 10.93 9.65
CA VAL A 203 9.05 9.75 9.50
C VAL A 203 9.01 9.34 8.03
N THR A 204 9.76 8.30 7.68
CA THR A 204 9.86 7.75 6.31
C THR A 204 9.50 6.27 6.22
N CYS A 205 8.88 5.71 7.27
CA CYS A 205 8.41 4.33 7.22
C CYS A 205 7.38 4.20 6.09
N PHE A 206 7.65 3.32 5.13
CA PHE A 206 6.80 3.08 3.98
C PHE A 206 5.35 2.84 4.38
N ARG A 207 5.13 1.94 5.35
CA ARG A 207 3.81 1.54 5.83
C ARG A 207 3.00 2.73 6.38
N THR A 208 3.62 3.57 7.21
CA THR A 208 2.96 4.75 7.78
C THR A 208 2.56 5.75 6.71
N VAL A 209 3.47 6.04 5.77
CA VAL A 209 3.18 6.99 4.69
C VAL A 209 2.12 6.41 3.74
N TYR A 210 2.15 5.11 3.49
CA TYR A 210 1.15 4.45 2.65
C TYR A 210 -0.25 4.52 3.27
N ALA A 211 -0.39 4.24 4.57
CA ALA A 211 -1.63 4.46 5.30
C ALA A 211 -2.09 5.94 5.24
N MET A 212 -1.18 6.91 5.29
CA MET A 212 -1.57 8.33 5.12
C MET A 212 -2.08 8.64 3.71
N VAL A 213 -1.55 7.99 2.68
CA VAL A 213 -2.06 8.10 1.30
C VAL A 213 -3.47 7.52 1.23
N LYS A 214 -3.72 6.34 1.79
CA LYS A 214 -5.06 5.74 1.90
C LYS A 214 -6.05 6.62 2.68
N MET A 215 -5.59 7.26 3.74
CA MET A 215 -6.40 8.22 4.50
C MET A 215 -6.75 9.48 3.68
N CYS A 216 -5.87 9.90 2.76
CA CYS A 216 -6.21 10.95 1.80
C CYS A 216 -7.28 10.47 0.82
N GLU A 217 -7.23 9.21 0.38
CA GLU A 217 -8.28 8.61 -0.43
C GLU A 217 -9.64 8.62 0.30
N CYS A 218 -9.70 8.18 1.57
CA CYS A 218 -10.92 8.27 2.38
C CYS A 218 -11.49 9.71 2.39
N ARG A 219 -10.63 10.71 2.57
CA ARG A 219 -11.05 12.13 2.56
C ARG A 219 -11.61 12.57 1.19
N LEU A 220 -11.02 12.09 0.10
CA LEU A 220 -11.52 12.37 -1.25
C LEU A 220 -12.87 11.68 -1.50
N LEU A 221 -13.02 10.42 -1.06
CA LEU A 221 -14.29 9.69 -1.11
C LEU A 221 -15.38 10.40 -0.29
N CYS A 222 -15.07 10.89 0.91
CA CYS A 222 -16.01 11.69 1.71
C CYS A 222 -16.42 12.98 1.00
N ALA A 223 -15.47 13.65 0.33
CA ALA A 223 -15.78 14.85 -0.46
C ALA A 223 -16.67 14.54 -1.66
N ASN A 224 -16.41 13.45 -2.38
CA ASN A 224 -17.27 12.97 -3.47
C ASN A 224 -18.69 12.65 -2.99
N LYS A 225 -18.82 11.90 -1.89
CA LYS A 225 -20.12 11.58 -1.26
C LYS A 225 -20.92 12.82 -0.88
N ALA A 226 -20.24 13.87 -0.40
CA ALA A 226 -20.89 15.13 -0.07
C ALA A 226 -21.50 15.79 -1.32
N GLY A 227 -20.95 15.55 -2.51
CA GLY A 227 -21.48 16.04 -3.78
C GLY A 227 -21.59 17.56 -3.78
N LYS A 228 -22.78 18.10 -4.05
CA LYS A 228 -23.05 19.55 -4.07
C LYS A 228 -23.49 20.12 -2.72
N ARG A 229 -23.34 19.38 -1.61
CA ARG A 229 -23.74 19.87 -0.27
C ARG A 229 -22.83 21.03 0.17
N PRO A 230 -23.32 21.97 1.01
CA PRO A 230 -22.59 23.19 1.39
C PRO A 230 -21.19 22.96 2.00
N PHE A 231 -20.96 21.81 2.65
CA PHE A 231 -19.69 21.48 3.29
C PHE A 231 -18.72 20.68 2.40
N ALA A 232 -19.11 20.32 1.17
CA ALA A 232 -18.29 19.51 0.26
C ALA A 232 -16.95 20.20 -0.08
N ASP A 233 -16.98 21.51 -0.33
CA ASP A 233 -15.78 22.30 -0.61
C ASP A 233 -14.79 22.30 0.56
N ALA A 234 -15.29 22.31 1.80
CA ALA A 234 -14.45 22.26 2.99
C ALA A 234 -13.76 20.90 3.11
N LEU A 235 -14.48 19.80 2.83
CA LEU A 235 -13.91 18.45 2.78
C LEU A 235 -12.86 18.33 1.68
N LEU A 236 -13.13 18.86 0.49
CA LEU A 236 -12.20 18.84 -0.64
C LEU A 236 -10.92 19.64 -0.34
N LYS A 237 -11.05 20.81 0.30
CA LYS A 237 -9.91 21.60 0.79
C LYS A 237 -9.10 20.84 1.84
N LYS A 238 -9.75 20.09 2.74
CA LYS A 238 -9.07 19.24 3.74
C LYS A 238 -8.30 18.10 3.08
N ALA A 239 -8.89 17.43 2.09
CA ALA A 239 -8.23 16.40 1.29
C ALA A 239 -7.01 16.97 0.55
N GLN A 240 -7.16 18.12 -0.11
CA GLN A 240 -6.06 18.79 -0.80
C GLN A 240 -4.90 19.18 0.13
N LYS A 241 -5.20 19.71 1.34
CA LYS A 241 -4.16 20.01 2.33
C LYS A 241 -3.40 18.74 2.75
N SER A 242 -4.11 17.63 2.90
CA SER A 242 -3.53 16.33 3.26
C SER A 242 -2.56 15.85 2.18
N LEU A 243 -2.99 15.85 0.91
CA LEU A 243 -2.12 15.48 -0.21
C LEU A 243 -0.87 16.36 -0.29
N LYS A 244 -1.04 17.69 -0.17
CA LYS A 244 0.11 18.62 -0.16
C LYS A 244 1.10 18.30 0.96
N SER A 245 0.61 17.96 2.15
CA SER A 245 1.47 17.65 3.30
C SER A 245 2.32 16.39 3.11
N LEU A 246 1.90 15.47 2.24
CA LEU A 246 2.60 14.20 1.99
C LEU A 246 3.65 14.27 0.88
N GLN A 247 3.70 15.36 0.11
CA GLN A 247 4.62 15.49 -1.04
C GLN A 247 6.09 15.30 -0.66
N LYS A 248 6.51 15.78 0.52
CA LYS A 248 7.90 15.64 1.00
C LYS A 248 8.26 14.16 1.23
N GLN A 249 7.38 13.43 1.92
CA GLN A 249 7.52 12.02 2.30
C GLN A 249 7.45 11.11 1.07
N VAL A 250 6.50 11.33 0.18
CA VAL A 250 6.42 10.56 -1.07
C VAL A 250 7.61 10.86 -1.99
N GLY A 251 8.18 12.06 -1.94
CA GLY A 251 9.45 12.33 -2.60
C GLY A 251 10.65 11.53 -2.05
N MET A 252 10.55 10.96 -0.84
CA MET A 252 11.52 10.02 -0.26
C MET A 252 11.14 8.55 -0.54
N LEU A 253 9.86 8.27 -0.76
CA LEU A 253 9.28 6.96 -1.06
C LEU A 253 8.67 6.97 -2.47
N GLN A 254 9.55 6.94 -3.48
CA GLN A 254 9.16 7.07 -4.89
C GLN A 254 8.15 6.03 -5.35
N VAL A 255 8.13 4.83 -4.75
CA VAL A 255 7.12 3.81 -5.07
C VAL A 255 5.68 4.28 -4.83
N LEU A 256 5.48 5.25 -3.94
CA LEU A 256 4.16 5.85 -3.67
C LEU A 256 3.82 7.02 -4.61
N GLN A 257 4.76 7.46 -5.45
CA GLN A 257 4.55 8.58 -6.37
C GLN A 257 3.43 8.32 -7.39
N PRO A 258 3.32 7.14 -8.02
CA PRO A 258 2.17 6.80 -8.86
C PRO A 258 0.82 6.96 -8.15
N ARG A 259 0.65 6.33 -6.96
CA ARG A 259 -0.60 6.45 -6.19
C ARG A 259 -0.92 7.90 -5.81
N MET A 260 0.08 8.72 -5.50
CA MET A 260 -0.13 10.17 -5.29
C MET A 260 -0.63 10.88 -6.55
N LEU A 261 -0.07 10.59 -7.73
CA LEU A 261 -0.54 11.16 -9.01
C LEU A 261 -1.99 10.76 -9.28
N HIS A 262 -2.34 9.51 -8.99
CA HIS A 262 -3.71 9.02 -9.12
C HIS A 262 -4.67 9.79 -8.19
N MET A 263 -4.31 10.00 -6.93
CA MET A 263 -5.12 10.79 -5.98
C MET A 263 -5.23 12.27 -6.39
N GLU A 264 -4.16 12.86 -6.94
CA GLU A 264 -4.20 14.22 -7.49
C GLU A 264 -5.08 14.31 -8.75
N ALA A 265 -5.11 13.25 -9.57
CA ALA A 265 -6.01 13.14 -10.71
C ALA A 265 -7.46 13.12 -10.25
N TYR A 266 -7.79 12.30 -9.26
CA TYR A 266 -9.13 12.22 -8.69
C TYR A 266 -9.55 13.55 -8.06
N LEU A 267 -8.68 14.20 -7.27
CA LEU A 267 -8.93 15.56 -6.77
C LEU A 267 -9.20 16.56 -7.90
N SER A 268 -8.47 16.48 -9.01
CA SER A 268 -8.65 17.36 -10.16
C SER A 268 -10.00 17.12 -10.84
N ALA A 269 -10.42 15.86 -10.96
CA ALA A 269 -11.72 15.48 -11.50
C ALA A 269 -12.87 15.94 -10.60
N LEU A 270 -12.76 15.77 -9.27
CA LEU A 270 -13.75 16.28 -8.30
C LEU A 270 -13.89 17.81 -8.33
N LYS A 271 -12.87 18.53 -8.80
CA LYS A 271 -12.91 19.99 -9.04
C LYS A 271 -13.46 20.38 -10.41
N GLY A 272 -13.88 19.41 -11.22
CA GLY A 272 -14.33 19.62 -12.59
C GLY A 272 -13.21 19.83 -13.62
N ASN A 273 -11.94 19.69 -13.23
CA ASN A 273 -10.80 19.83 -14.16
C ASN A 273 -10.41 18.47 -14.77
N LEU A 274 -11.25 17.99 -15.68
CA LEU A 274 -11.09 16.68 -16.32
C LEU A 274 -9.83 16.59 -17.20
N GLN A 275 -9.43 17.68 -17.86
CA GLN A 275 -8.20 17.72 -18.67
C GLN A 275 -6.95 17.50 -17.81
N ARG A 276 -6.88 18.17 -16.65
CA ARG A 276 -5.79 17.95 -15.69
C ARG A 276 -5.82 16.55 -15.11
N ALA A 277 -7.01 16.03 -14.78
CA ALA A 277 -7.17 14.67 -14.29
C ALA A 277 -6.62 13.64 -15.28
N LYS A 278 -7.01 13.73 -16.56
CA LYS A 278 -6.51 12.85 -17.62
C LYS A 278 -4.99 12.92 -17.77
N LYS A 279 -4.41 14.13 -17.79
CA LYS A 279 -2.95 14.32 -17.86
C LYS A 279 -2.23 13.66 -16.67
N LEU A 280 -2.78 13.79 -15.46
CA LEU A 280 -2.21 13.19 -14.26
C LEU A 280 -2.30 11.65 -14.28
N LEU A 281 -3.38 11.07 -14.80
CA LEU A 281 -3.47 9.61 -15.00
C LEU A 281 -2.47 9.09 -16.03
N THR A 282 -2.30 9.77 -17.17
CA THR A 282 -1.26 9.41 -18.15
C THR A 282 0.15 9.48 -17.54
N GLN A 283 0.41 10.49 -16.70
CA GLN A 283 1.65 10.58 -15.95
C GLN A 283 1.80 9.44 -14.93
N CYS A 284 0.70 9.08 -14.24
CA CYS A 284 0.67 7.95 -13.31
C CYS A 284 1.09 6.65 -14.00
N GLU A 285 0.48 6.33 -15.15
CA GLU A 285 0.82 5.16 -15.97
C GLU A 285 2.29 5.15 -16.39
N THR A 286 2.78 6.28 -16.92
CA THR A 286 4.18 6.39 -17.36
C THR A 286 5.15 6.11 -16.22
N VAL A 287 4.91 6.70 -15.04
CA VAL A 287 5.80 6.56 -13.89
C VAL A 287 5.69 5.16 -13.26
N SER A 288 4.48 4.62 -13.12
CA SER A 288 4.27 3.28 -12.56
C SER A 288 4.85 2.19 -13.47
N SER A 289 4.64 2.27 -14.78
CA SER A 289 5.23 1.34 -15.76
C SER A 289 6.76 1.36 -15.70
N ALA A 290 7.38 2.54 -15.60
CA ALA A 290 8.84 2.66 -15.48
C ALA A 290 9.41 2.04 -14.19
N MET A 291 8.59 1.93 -13.13
CA MET A 291 8.95 1.28 -11.86
C MET A 291 8.64 -0.22 -11.84
N GLY A 292 7.95 -0.73 -12.87
CA GLY A 292 7.37 -2.08 -12.86
C GLY A 292 6.17 -2.22 -11.91
N ASN A 293 5.55 -1.11 -11.47
CA ASN A 293 4.34 -1.16 -10.65
C ASN A 293 3.13 -1.48 -11.55
N ILE A 294 2.93 -2.76 -11.82
CA ILE A 294 1.87 -3.28 -12.69
C ILE A 294 0.51 -2.90 -12.10
N LEU A 295 0.33 -3.08 -10.78
CA LEU A 295 -0.95 -2.85 -10.13
C LEU A 295 -1.45 -1.41 -10.31
N GLU A 296 -0.58 -0.41 -10.07
CA GLU A 296 -0.96 0.99 -10.24
C GLU A 296 -1.11 1.40 -11.70
N THR A 297 -0.28 0.83 -12.60
CA THR A 297 -0.37 1.08 -14.04
C THR A 297 -1.78 0.74 -14.53
N GLU A 298 -2.23 -0.46 -14.19
CA GLU A 298 -3.51 -0.93 -14.68
C GLU A 298 -4.70 -0.27 -13.94
N TRP A 299 -4.52 0.15 -12.68
CA TRP A 299 -5.46 1.02 -11.98
C TRP A 299 -5.66 2.37 -12.66
N ALA A 300 -4.57 3.04 -13.03
CA ALA A 300 -4.64 4.32 -13.72
C ALA A 300 -5.32 4.17 -15.09
N ALA A 301 -5.01 3.09 -15.81
CA ALA A 301 -5.64 2.77 -17.09
C ALA A 301 -7.14 2.49 -16.94
N TRP A 302 -7.53 1.77 -15.89
CA TRP A 302 -8.94 1.54 -15.58
C TRP A 302 -9.68 2.84 -15.24
N SER A 303 -9.10 3.70 -14.39
CA SER A 303 -9.67 5.02 -14.08
C SER A 303 -9.80 5.89 -15.33
N GLN A 304 -8.86 5.83 -16.28
CA GLN A 304 -9.00 6.55 -17.55
C GLN A 304 -10.21 6.08 -18.35
N LYS A 305 -10.48 4.77 -18.40
CA LYS A 305 -11.65 4.21 -19.07
C LYS A 305 -12.94 4.67 -18.37
N VAL A 306 -13.06 4.39 -17.07
CA VAL A 306 -14.30 4.68 -16.32
C VAL A 306 -14.63 6.17 -16.28
N TRP A 307 -13.63 7.05 -16.13
CA TRP A 307 -13.88 8.49 -15.95
C TRP A 307 -14.10 9.26 -17.26
N PHE A 308 -13.60 8.76 -18.39
CA PHE A 308 -13.55 9.53 -19.63
C PHE A 308 -14.12 8.82 -20.86
N ASP A 309 -14.41 7.52 -20.78
CA ASP A 309 -15.08 6.78 -21.84
C ASP A 309 -16.57 6.62 -21.50
N PRO A 310 -17.48 7.25 -22.26
CA PRO A 310 -18.91 7.12 -22.06
C PRO A 310 -19.41 5.66 -22.07
N ALA A 311 -18.72 4.74 -22.74
CA ALA A 311 -19.08 3.32 -22.77
C ALA A 311 -18.95 2.64 -21.39
N TYR A 312 -18.19 3.23 -20.47
CA TYR A 312 -17.90 2.69 -19.15
C TYR A 312 -18.56 3.47 -18.00
N ALA A 313 -19.39 4.48 -18.29
CA ALA A 313 -20.02 5.33 -17.27
C ALA A 313 -20.87 4.54 -16.25
N ASP A 314 -21.54 3.48 -16.69
CA ASP A 314 -22.39 2.64 -15.81
C ASP A 314 -21.61 1.59 -15.00
N HIS A 315 -20.32 1.39 -15.29
CA HIS A 315 -19.48 0.38 -14.64
C HIS A 315 -18.92 0.84 -13.29
N GLU A 316 -19.14 2.11 -12.93
CA GLU A 316 -18.53 2.79 -11.79
C GLU A 316 -18.99 2.26 -10.42
N ASN A 317 -20.21 1.68 -10.33
CA ASN A 317 -20.82 1.29 -9.05
C ASN A 317 -21.15 -0.21 -8.91
N ALA A 318 -21.23 -0.98 -10.01
CA ALA A 318 -21.79 -2.32 -9.97
C ALA A 318 -20.84 -3.37 -9.38
N PHE A 319 -19.53 -3.27 -9.62
CA PHE A 319 -18.62 -4.39 -9.35
C PHE A 319 -18.32 -4.60 -7.85
N TRP A 320 -17.93 -3.54 -7.13
CA TRP A 320 -17.57 -3.66 -5.71
C TRP A 320 -18.78 -3.82 -4.79
N MET A 321 -19.89 -3.17 -5.13
CA MET A 321 -21.13 -3.25 -4.36
C MET A 321 -21.80 -4.63 -4.45
N GLN A 322 -21.62 -5.36 -5.56
CA GLN A 322 -22.21 -6.69 -5.75
C GLN A 322 -21.30 -7.84 -5.28
N GLY A 323 -19.98 -7.65 -5.25
CA GLY A 323 -19.01 -8.71 -4.87
C GLY A 323 -18.39 -8.59 -3.46
N GLY A 324 -18.46 -7.41 -2.83
CA GLY A 324 -17.62 -7.05 -1.67
C GLY A 324 -17.84 -7.79 -0.35
N VAL A 325 -18.82 -8.70 -0.25
CA VAL A 325 -19.12 -9.44 0.99
C VAL A 325 -19.06 -10.97 0.81
N THR A 326 -19.16 -11.49 -0.41
CA THR A 326 -19.34 -12.94 -0.61
C THR A 326 -18.57 -13.57 -1.76
N ARG A 327 -18.00 -12.82 -2.73
CA ARG A 327 -17.20 -13.43 -3.80
C ARG A 327 -16.16 -12.47 -4.37
N VAL A 328 -14.90 -12.75 -4.05
CA VAL A 328 -13.79 -12.52 -4.97
C VAL A 328 -13.13 -13.86 -5.30
N GLN A 329 -13.89 -14.70 -5.99
CA GLN A 329 -13.35 -15.82 -6.74
C GLN A 329 -13.93 -15.71 -8.15
N SER A 330 -13.23 -14.99 -9.02
CA SER A 330 -13.26 -15.30 -10.45
C SER A 330 -11.85 -15.77 -10.81
N ILE A 331 -11.51 -16.98 -10.38
CA ILE A 331 -10.58 -17.80 -11.16
C ILE A 331 -11.39 -18.15 -12.41
N ASP A 332 -11.07 -17.50 -13.52
CA ASP A 332 -11.57 -17.97 -14.80
C ASP A 332 -11.08 -19.41 -15.02
N SER A 333 -11.77 -20.19 -15.85
CA SER A 333 -11.40 -21.57 -16.17
C SER A 333 -10.05 -21.70 -16.90
N THR A 334 -9.29 -20.61 -17.03
CA THR A 334 -7.93 -20.52 -17.58
C THR A 334 -6.85 -20.22 -16.55
N GLY A 335 -7.20 -20.06 -15.27
CA GLY A 335 -6.22 -19.84 -14.18
C GLY A 335 -5.70 -18.41 -14.06
N THR A 336 -6.28 -17.46 -14.78
CA THR A 336 -6.01 -16.03 -14.61
C THR A 336 -7.11 -15.43 -13.75
N ALA A 337 -6.78 -15.07 -12.51
CA ALA A 337 -7.67 -14.20 -11.75
C ALA A 337 -7.73 -12.86 -12.49
N ALA A 338 -8.87 -12.54 -13.11
CA ALA A 338 -9.10 -11.18 -13.59
C ALA A 338 -9.09 -10.27 -12.35
N SER A 339 -8.01 -9.51 -12.16
CA SER A 339 -7.88 -8.62 -11.01
C SER A 339 -9.01 -7.60 -11.06
N VAL A 340 -9.87 -7.68 -10.05
CA VAL A 340 -11.01 -6.78 -9.92
C VAL A 340 -10.49 -5.50 -9.29
N ARG A 341 -10.59 -4.39 -10.01
CA ARG A 341 -10.02 -3.11 -9.56
C ARG A 341 -11.09 -2.15 -9.11
N PHE A 342 -10.86 -1.50 -7.98
CA PHE A 342 -11.69 -0.39 -7.53
C PHE A 342 -11.36 0.82 -8.37
N SER A 343 -12.34 1.32 -9.12
CA SER A 343 -12.28 2.68 -9.67
C SER A 343 -12.77 3.66 -8.60
N LEU A 344 -12.03 4.73 -8.36
CA LEU A 344 -12.55 5.81 -7.51
C LEU A 344 -13.78 6.41 -8.20
N PRO A 345 -14.94 6.49 -7.52
CA PRO A 345 -16.18 6.92 -8.15
C PRO A 345 -16.17 8.42 -8.40
N LEU A 346 -16.44 8.86 -9.62
CA LEU A 346 -16.80 10.23 -9.96
C LEU A 346 -18.31 10.33 -10.05
N SER A 347 -18.95 10.93 -9.05
CA SER A 347 -20.36 11.30 -9.14
C SER A 347 -20.61 11.98 -10.48
N SER A 348 -21.46 11.40 -11.35
CA SER A 348 -21.67 11.87 -12.72
C SER A 348 -21.75 13.39 -12.74
N VAL A 349 -20.69 14.04 -13.23
CA VAL A 349 -20.76 15.45 -13.58
C VAL A 349 -21.61 15.43 -14.83
N THR A 350 -22.93 15.48 -14.67
CA THR A 350 -23.82 15.74 -15.79
C THR A 350 -23.26 16.97 -16.48
N PRO A 351 -22.84 16.87 -17.75
CA PRO A 351 -22.55 18.06 -18.52
C PRO A 351 -23.86 18.85 -18.47
N ASN A 352 -23.82 20.08 -17.96
CA ASN A 352 -24.90 21.01 -18.19
C ASN A 352 -25.01 21.15 -19.72
N THR A 353 -25.92 20.40 -20.32
CA THR A 353 -26.48 20.74 -21.63
C THR A 353 -27.28 22.01 -21.39
N ALA A 354 -26.63 23.14 -21.72
CA ALA A 354 -27.32 24.40 -21.96
C ALA A 354 -28.13 24.30 -23.25
#